data_AF-A0A0F9JJ14-F1
#
_entry.id   AF-A0A0F9JJ14-F1
#
_cell.length_a   1.000
_cell.length_b   1.000
_cell.length_c   1.000
_cell.angle_alpha   90.00
_cell.angle_beta   90.00
_cell.angle_gamma   90.00
#
_symmetry.space_group_name_H-M   'P 1'
#
loop_
_entity.id
_entity.type
_entity.pdbx_description
1 polymer ?
#
loop_
_entity_poly.entity_id
_entity_poly.type
_entity_poly.pdbx_seq_one_letter_code
_entity_poly.pdbx_strand_id
1 'polypeptide(L)'
;MQTTRIIIICLVIGIGAVVVHADEVWLGKLPYRGATVTGMEDGQLVFRTRAGSTVRRAISEVTLIALEGRVDFNTAEKAFQAGQDPEALKAYRQALRSAQVDWLADLIAYRRLAAMERSGQIDKALQQWQAIYRATKGSASALALMPRTLGPVGSQANTNAIEVLTANRPEQDTTDRGRQVTELLVKLYELEGREEELAREAARLAGTLMAGDSDEDAPDEGTPDETTPAPVGDLAARLKATETLVGAPGTAARAVELIEQDLDAYEAELLPQALLLLGKAKRTLADHADGDEARALLLAAGVNFMAVVAHFSETTEAAEALFEAARVNAALGNTRAARQAYDAVRSRYTDSPMAKRAAEALAEMDKTD
;
A
#
# COMPACT_ATOMS: atom_id res chain seq x y z
N MET A 1 -31.06 -0.39 93.66
CA MET A 1 -29.84 -0.71 92.90
C MET A 1 -30.25 -1.31 91.56
N GLN A 2 -30.34 -0.50 90.50
CA GLN A 2 -30.62 -0.96 89.13
C GLN A 2 -29.32 -0.91 88.35
N THR A 3 -28.82 -2.07 87.92
CA THR A 3 -27.65 -2.22 87.06
C THR A 3 -28.03 -1.99 85.60
N THR A 4 -27.73 -0.80 85.10
CA THR A 4 -27.84 -0.41 83.69
C THR A 4 -26.77 -1.15 82.87
N ARG A 5 -27.18 -2.08 82.01
CA ARG A 5 -26.30 -2.76 81.04
C ARG A 5 -26.21 -1.93 79.77
N ILE A 6 -25.05 -1.32 79.54
CA ILE A 6 -24.71 -0.63 78.28
C ILE A 6 -24.28 -1.70 77.27
N ILE A 7 -25.08 -1.90 76.22
CA ILE A 7 -24.75 -2.76 75.09
C ILE A 7 -24.02 -1.90 74.05
N ILE A 8 -22.70 -2.08 73.94
CA ILE A 8 -21.87 -1.47 72.90
C ILE A 8 -21.99 -2.36 71.65
N ILE A 9 -22.73 -1.90 70.65
CA ILE A 9 -22.79 -2.52 69.33
C ILE A 9 -21.56 -2.04 68.55
N CYS A 10 -20.53 -2.88 68.44
CA CYS A 10 -19.40 -2.66 67.55
C CYS A 10 -19.86 -2.84 66.10
N LEU A 11 -20.12 -1.72 65.41
CA LEU A 11 -20.33 -1.65 63.96
C LEU A 11 -18.99 -1.95 63.26
N VAL A 12 -18.76 -3.22 62.93
CA VAL A 12 -17.64 -3.63 62.06
C VAL A 12 -18.00 -3.21 60.64
N ILE A 13 -17.62 -1.99 60.27
CA ILE A 13 -17.59 -1.54 58.87
C ILE A 13 -16.47 -2.34 58.21
N GLY A 14 -16.82 -3.48 57.62
CA GLY A 14 -15.95 -4.20 56.71
C GLY A 14 -15.67 -3.30 55.52
N ILE A 15 -14.50 -2.64 55.54
CA ILE A 15 -13.93 -2.00 54.36
C ILE A 15 -13.56 -3.14 53.43
N GLY A 16 -14.54 -3.63 52.67
CA GLY A 16 -14.31 -4.52 51.55
C GLY A 16 -13.34 -3.79 50.64
N ALA A 17 -12.16 -4.37 50.41
CA ALA A 17 -11.24 -3.87 49.42
C ALA A 17 -12.02 -3.78 48.11
N VAL A 18 -12.35 -2.56 47.69
CA VAL A 18 -12.86 -2.32 46.35
C VAL A 18 -11.71 -2.70 45.44
N VAL A 19 -11.78 -3.91 44.89
CA VAL A 19 -10.83 -4.31 43.85
C VAL A 19 -11.22 -3.50 42.63
N VAL A 20 -10.62 -2.31 42.53
CA VAL A 20 -10.63 -1.50 41.33
C VAL A 20 -9.90 -2.33 40.29
N HIS A 21 -10.64 -3.13 39.53
CA HIS A 21 -10.10 -3.68 38.30
C HIS A 21 -10.01 -2.49 37.34
N ALA A 22 -9.09 -2.57 36.41
CA ALA A 22 -8.84 -1.50 35.47
C ALA A 22 -8.46 -2.14 34.15
N ASP A 23 -8.55 -1.39 33.07
CA ASP A 23 -8.30 -1.90 31.74
C ASP A 23 -6.83 -2.29 31.59
N GLU A 24 -6.57 -3.21 30.67
CA GLU A 24 -5.24 -3.62 30.26
C GLU A 24 -5.09 -3.44 28.75
N VAL A 25 -4.07 -2.69 28.34
CA VAL A 25 -3.73 -2.44 26.93
C VAL A 25 -2.32 -2.93 26.67
N TRP A 26 -2.12 -3.72 25.62
CA TRP A 26 -0.80 -4.24 25.24
C TRP A 26 -0.33 -3.62 23.92
N LEU A 27 0.89 -3.08 23.93
CA LEU A 27 1.58 -2.61 22.73
C LEU A 27 2.74 -3.58 22.47
N GLY A 28 2.51 -4.58 21.61
CA GLY A 28 3.45 -5.68 21.45
C GLY A 28 3.65 -6.45 22.76
N LYS A 29 4.85 -6.35 23.34
CA LYS A 29 5.23 -6.99 24.62
C LYS A 29 5.13 -6.07 25.84
N LEU A 30 4.74 -4.81 25.66
CA LEU A 30 4.67 -3.82 26.73
C LEU A 30 3.23 -3.68 27.27
N PRO A 31 2.92 -4.18 28.48
CA PRO A 31 1.58 -4.07 29.05
C PRO A 31 1.39 -2.76 29.82
N TYR A 32 0.26 -2.09 29.57
CA TYR A 32 -0.25 -0.97 30.34
C TYR A 32 -1.37 -1.47 31.26
N ARG A 33 -0.99 -2.02 32.41
CA ARG A 33 -1.93 -2.48 33.44
C ARG A 33 -2.44 -1.31 34.27
N GLY A 34 -3.73 -1.35 34.59
CA GLY A 34 -4.35 -0.25 35.33
C GLY A 34 -4.60 0.97 34.45
N ALA A 35 -4.73 0.76 33.14
CA ALA A 35 -5.11 1.81 32.22
C ALA A 35 -6.62 2.05 32.28
N THR A 36 -7.07 3.16 31.73
CA THR A 36 -8.47 3.44 31.47
C THR A 36 -8.60 3.83 30.02
N VAL A 37 -9.26 3.00 29.21
CA VAL A 37 -9.56 3.35 27.82
C VAL A 37 -10.63 4.43 27.82
N THR A 38 -10.29 5.57 27.24
CA THR A 38 -11.13 6.77 27.27
C THR A 38 -11.77 7.07 25.94
N GLY A 39 -11.26 6.52 24.83
CA GLY A 39 -11.82 6.79 23.52
C GLY A 39 -11.12 6.09 22.35
N MET A 40 -11.69 6.33 21.17
CA MET A 40 -11.19 5.93 19.87
C MET A 40 -11.29 7.16 18.96
N GLU A 41 -10.15 7.70 18.53
CA GLU A 41 -10.07 8.95 17.75
C GLU A 41 -9.26 8.67 16.49
N ASP A 42 -9.84 8.84 15.29
CA ASP A 42 -9.15 8.69 14.00
C ASP A 42 -8.22 7.45 13.93
N GLY A 43 -8.76 6.25 14.14
CA GLY A 43 -7.97 5.02 14.11
C GLY A 43 -6.95 4.85 15.25
N GLN A 44 -6.96 5.74 16.25
CA GLN A 44 -6.12 5.68 17.44
C GLN A 44 -6.91 5.34 18.70
N LEU A 45 -6.40 4.37 19.47
CA LEU A 45 -6.87 4.09 20.81
C LEU A 45 -6.33 5.16 21.77
N VAL A 46 -7.23 5.79 22.52
CA VAL A 46 -6.89 6.80 23.53
C VAL A 46 -7.15 6.22 24.91
N PHE A 47 -6.11 6.19 25.75
CA PHE A 47 -6.22 5.67 27.11
C PHE A 47 -5.37 6.46 28.10
N ARG A 48 -5.80 6.50 29.36
CA ARG A 48 -5.06 7.08 30.47
C ARG A 48 -4.30 5.97 31.20
N THR A 49 -3.01 6.16 31.41
CA THR A 49 -2.19 5.25 32.22
C THR A 49 -2.49 5.40 33.71
N ARG A 50 -2.05 4.44 34.54
CA ARG A 50 -2.16 4.55 36.00
C ARG A 50 -1.50 5.82 36.57
N ALA A 51 -0.47 6.35 35.90
CA ALA A 51 0.21 7.58 36.29
C ALA A 51 -0.58 8.86 35.94
N GLY A 52 -1.72 8.73 35.25
CA GLY A 52 -2.57 9.85 34.85
C GLY A 52 -2.26 10.42 33.46
N SER A 53 -1.17 10.02 32.82
CA SER A 53 -0.81 10.45 31.46
C SER A 53 -1.73 9.83 30.41
N THR A 54 -2.18 10.63 29.45
CA THR A 54 -2.93 10.18 28.27
C THR A 54 -1.96 9.68 27.20
N VAL A 55 -2.25 8.52 26.63
CA VAL A 55 -1.50 7.89 25.54
C VAL A 55 -2.44 7.69 24.35
N ARG A 56 -1.93 7.97 23.14
CA ARG A 56 -2.59 7.69 21.86
C ARG A 56 -1.75 6.72 21.06
N ARG A 57 -2.35 5.66 20.53
CA ARG A 57 -1.66 4.65 19.71
C ARG A 57 -2.53 4.19 18.57
N ALA A 58 -1.95 3.95 17.40
CA ALA A 58 -2.70 3.39 16.29
C ALA A 58 -3.25 2.01 16.69
N ILE A 59 -4.50 1.72 16.35
CA ILE A 59 -5.13 0.45 16.74
C ILE A 59 -4.39 -0.78 16.18
N SER A 60 -3.66 -0.60 15.08
CA SER A 60 -2.77 -1.60 14.48
C SER A 60 -1.55 -1.96 15.36
N GLU A 61 -1.12 -1.07 16.26
CA GLU A 61 -0.03 -1.31 17.21
C GLU A 61 -0.50 -2.00 18.49
N VAL A 62 -1.81 -1.97 18.76
CA VAL A 62 -2.39 -2.51 19.98
C VAL A 62 -2.66 -4.00 19.80
N THR A 63 -1.86 -4.84 20.45
CA THR A 63 -1.95 -6.29 20.31
C THR A 63 -3.13 -6.88 21.09
N LEU A 64 -3.42 -6.40 22.30
CA LEU A 64 -4.51 -6.90 23.14
C LEU A 64 -5.17 -5.76 23.91
N ILE A 65 -6.49 -5.81 24.05
CA ILE A 65 -7.26 -4.94 24.94
C ILE A 65 -8.14 -5.81 25.84
N ALA A 66 -8.09 -5.57 27.15
CA ALA A 66 -9.04 -6.11 28.11
C ALA A 66 -9.72 -4.94 28.82
N LEU A 67 -11.05 -4.86 28.72
CA LEU A 67 -11.85 -3.79 29.31
C LEU A 67 -12.60 -4.29 30.53
N GLU A 68 -12.57 -3.55 31.64
CA GLU A 68 -13.28 -3.92 32.85
C GLU A 68 -14.80 -3.99 32.60
N GLY A 69 -15.44 -5.06 33.08
CA GLY A 69 -16.89 -5.22 33.00
C GLY A 69 -17.45 -5.44 31.59
N ARG A 70 -16.61 -5.58 30.56
CA ARG A 70 -17.02 -5.83 29.16
C ARG A 70 -16.80 -7.29 28.75
N VAL A 71 -17.58 -8.19 29.33
CA VAL A 71 -17.43 -9.65 29.15
C VAL A 71 -17.48 -10.08 27.68
N ASP A 72 -18.45 -9.57 26.91
CA ASP A 72 -18.62 -9.92 25.49
C ASP A 72 -17.41 -9.47 24.65
N PHE A 73 -16.91 -8.25 24.89
CA PHE A 73 -15.74 -7.71 24.21
C PHE A 73 -14.47 -8.52 24.54
N ASN A 74 -14.22 -8.78 25.83
CA ASN A 74 -13.05 -9.53 26.26
C ASN A 74 -13.07 -10.99 25.75
N THR A 75 -14.26 -11.57 25.61
CA THR A 75 -14.45 -12.88 24.98
C THR A 75 -14.05 -12.84 23.51
N ALA A 76 -14.43 -11.77 22.80
CA ALA A 76 -14.05 -11.57 21.40
C ALA A 76 -12.55 -11.36 21.22
N GLU A 77 -11.93 -10.51 22.05
CA GLU A 77 -10.47 -10.30 22.04
C GLU A 77 -9.71 -11.59 22.31
N LYS A 78 -10.15 -12.40 23.30
CA LYS A 78 -9.52 -13.69 23.59
C LYS A 78 -9.60 -14.66 22.41
N ALA A 79 -10.77 -14.78 21.77
CA ALA A 79 -10.92 -15.62 20.57
C ALA A 79 -10.06 -15.10 19.41
N PHE A 80 -9.99 -13.77 19.23
CA PHE A 80 -9.14 -13.14 18.23
C PHE A 80 -7.64 -13.42 18.50
N GLN A 81 -7.18 -13.35 19.74
CA GLN A 81 -5.78 -13.72 20.05
C GLN A 81 -5.49 -15.20 19.80
N ALA A 82 -6.49 -16.07 20.02
CA ALA A 82 -6.36 -17.51 19.78
C ALA A 82 -6.43 -17.91 18.29
N GLY A 83 -6.57 -16.95 17.36
CA GLY A 83 -6.75 -17.23 15.93
C GLY A 83 -8.13 -17.80 15.58
N GLN A 84 -9.08 -17.77 16.52
CA GLN A 84 -10.44 -18.27 16.37
C GLN A 84 -11.34 -17.16 15.78
N ASP A 85 -11.07 -16.76 14.54
CA ASP A 85 -11.73 -15.62 13.91
C ASP A 85 -13.26 -15.75 13.79
N PRO A 86 -13.84 -16.90 13.44
CA PRO A 86 -15.30 -17.05 13.39
C PRO A 86 -15.96 -16.79 14.75
N GLU A 87 -15.37 -17.32 15.82
CA GLU A 87 -15.82 -17.12 17.20
C GLU A 87 -15.65 -15.66 17.63
N ALA A 88 -14.51 -15.04 17.31
CA ALA A 88 -14.24 -13.64 17.59
C ALA A 88 -15.28 -12.74 16.92
N LEU A 89 -15.59 -12.95 15.63
CA LEU A 89 -16.59 -12.18 14.90
C LEU A 89 -18.01 -12.35 15.47
N LYS A 90 -18.36 -13.56 15.93
CA LYS A 90 -19.63 -13.79 16.63
C LYS A 90 -19.69 -13.01 17.95
N ALA A 91 -18.61 -13.06 18.74
CA ALA A 91 -18.53 -12.36 20.02
C ALA A 91 -18.50 -10.83 19.85
N TYR A 92 -17.75 -10.30 18.88
CA TYR A 92 -17.77 -8.86 18.58
C TYR A 92 -19.15 -8.36 18.13
N ARG A 93 -19.92 -9.17 17.38
CA ARG A 93 -21.30 -8.83 17.03
C ARG A 93 -22.17 -8.70 18.28
N GLN A 94 -21.98 -9.58 19.27
CA GLN A 94 -22.69 -9.52 20.54
C GLN A 94 -22.24 -8.29 21.35
N ALA A 95 -20.93 -8.05 21.46
CA ALA A 95 -20.37 -6.87 22.12
C ALA A 95 -20.87 -5.56 21.51
N LEU A 96 -21.04 -5.49 20.18
CA LEU A 96 -21.54 -4.29 19.52
C LEU A 96 -22.99 -3.97 19.92
N ARG A 97 -23.81 -4.99 20.19
CA ARG A 97 -25.21 -4.79 20.64
C ARG A 97 -25.29 -4.28 22.07
N SER A 98 -24.29 -4.58 22.89
CA SER A 98 -24.20 -4.14 24.29
C SER A 98 -23.30 -2.91 24.48
N ALA A 99 -22.74 -2.35 23.39
CA ALA A 99 -21.94 -1.14 23.42
C ALA A 99 -22.84 0.06 23.76
N GLN A 100 -22.58 0.68 24.92
CA GLN A 100 -23.36 1.82 25.43
C GLN A 100 -22.72 3.18 25.10
N VAL A 101 -21.51 3.17 24.56
CA VAL A 101 -20.71 4.37 24.27
C VAL A 101 -20.11 4.26 22.88
N ASP A 102 -20.13 5.36 22.13
CA ASP A 102 -19.76 5.37 20.70
C ASP A 102 -18.34 4.90 20.45
N TRP A 103 -17.39 5.34 21.28
CA TRP A 103 -15.98 4.93 21.13
C TRP A 103 -15.78 3.42 21.25
N LEU A 104 -16.62 2.72 22.02
CA LEU A 104 -16.54 1.26 22.14
C LEU A 104 -17.08 0.58 20.89
N ALA A 105 -18.15 1.13 20.29
CA ALA A 105 -18.66 0.66 19.01
C ALA A 105 -17.61 0.82 17.90
N ASP A 106 -16.91 1.96 17.89
CA ASP A 106 -15.81 2.22 16.96
C ASP A 106 -14.67 1.23 17.18
N LEU A 107 -14.20 1.07 18.42
CA LEU A 107 -13.17 0.08 18.76
C LEU A 107 -13.53 -1.33 18.27
N ILE A 108 -14.77 -1.75 18.50
CA ILE A 108 -15.28 -3.04 18.02
C ILE A 108 -15.28 -3.10 16.49
N ALA A 109 -15.63 -2.03 15.79
CA ALA A 109 -15.60 -1.96 14.33
C ALA A 109 -14.17 -2.17 13.78
N TYR A 110 -13.17 -1.51 14.37
CA TYR A 110 -11.76 -1.69 13.99
C TYR A 110 -11.28 -3.13 14.24
N ARG A 111 -11.61 -3.72 15.40
CA ARG A 111 -11.23 -5.10 15.72
C ARG A 111 -11.93 -6.14 14.84
N ARG A 112 -13.19 -5.91 14.50
CA ARG A 112 -13.94 -6.74 13.55
C ARG A 112 -13.34 -6.72 12.15
N LEU A 113 -12.89 -5.55 11.68
CA LEU A 113 -12.22 -5.41 10.39
C LEU A 113 -11.03 -6.36 10.28
N ALA A 114 -10.12 -6.31 11.26
CA ALA A 114 -8.94 -7.17 11.32
C ALA A 114 -9.29 -8.68 11.34
N ALA A 115 -10.33 -9.06 12.11
CA ALA A 115 -10.81 -10.44 12.16
C ALA A 115 -11.44 -10.91 10.83
N MET A 116 -12.18 -10.05 10.13
CA MET A 116 -12.75 -10.36 8.82
C MET A 116 -11.64 -10.61 7.80
N GLU A 117 -10.64 -9.73 7.74
CA GLU A 117 -9.49 -9.87 6.86
C GLU A 117 -8.73 -11.18 7.12
N ARG A 118 -8.37 -11.45 8.39
CA ARG A 118 -7.63 -12.67 8.75
C ARG A 118 -8.40 -13.96 8.45
N SER A 119 -9.73 -13.92 8.56
CA SER A 119 -10.60 -15.05 8.18
C SER A 119 -10.87 -15.20 6.68
N GLY A 120 -10.32 -14.32 5.84
CA GLY A 120 -10.56 -14.31 4.39
C GLY A 120 -11.95 -13.78 3.97
N GLN A 121 -12.71 -13.16 4.87
CA GLN A 121 -13.98 -12.51 4.55
C GLN A 121 -13.76 -11.11 3.94
N ILE A 122 -12.99 -11.05 2.85
CA ILE A 122 -12.44 -9.82 2.29
C ILE A 122 -13.52 -8.82 1.88
N ASP A 123 -14.60 -9.27 1.24
CA ASP A 123 -15.70 -8.39 0.84
C ASP A 123 -16.34 -7.67 2.05
N LYS A 124 -16.49 -8.39 3.17
CA LYS A 124 -17.05 -7.81 4.41
C LYS A 124 -16.03 -6.90 5.09
N ALA A 125 -14.75 -7.25 5.02
CA ALA A 125 -13.67 -6.38 5.52
C ALA A 125 -13.66 -5.04 4.77
N LEU A 126 -13.73 -5.06 3.43
CA LEU A 126 -13.82 -3.85 2.61
C LEU A 126 -15.07 -3.02 2.95
N GLN A 127 -16.24 -3.65 3.12
CA GLN A 127 -17.45 -2.92 3.54
C GLN A 127 -17.30 -2.28 4.93
N GLN A 128 -16.70 -2.99 5.90
CA GLN A 128 -16.44 -2.48 7.24
C GLN A 128 -15.44 -1.31 7.22
N TRP A 129 -14.37 -1.44 6.42
CA TRP A 129 -13.40 -0.38 6.20
C TRP A 129 -14.03 0.86 5.57
N GLN A 130 -14.86 0.71 4.52
CA GLN A 130 -15.57 1.84 3.91
C GLN A 130 -16.47 2.57 4.91
N ALA A 131 -17.12 1.86 5.81
CA ALA A 131 -17.93 2.46 6.87
C ALA A 131 -17.07 3.31 7.82
N ILE A 132 -15.91 2.78 8.25
CA ILE A 132 -14.94 3.48 9.09
C ILE A 132 -14.37 4.71 8.36
N TYR A 133 -13.99 4.55 7.09
CA TYR A 133 -13.44 5.62 6.27
C TYR A 133 -14.43 6.77 6.08
N ARG A 134 -15.70 6.49 5.78
CA ARG A 134 -16.76 7.51 5.70
C ARG A 134 -17.01 8.19 7.05
N ALA A 135 -17.10 7.42 8.14
CA ALA A 135 -17.36 7.95 9.48
C ALA A 135 -16.26 8.92 9.94
N THR A 136 -15.01 8.65 9.56
CA THR A 136 -13.84 9.49 9.85
C THR A 136 -13.54 10.52 8.75
N LYS A 137 -14.49 10.75 7.82
CA LYS A 137 -14.36 11.70 6.69
C LYS A 137 -13.08 11.51 5.86
N GLY A 138 -12.67 10.26 5.72
CA GLY A 138 -11.50 9.86 4.96
C GLY A 138 -10.17 10.23 5.62
N SER A 139 -10.07 10.14 6.94
CA SER A 139 -8.82 10.37 7.69
C SER A 139 -7.67 9.46 7.19
N ALA A 140 -6.42 9.93 7.32
CA ALA A 140 -5.24 9.14 6.96
C ALA A 140 -5.14 7.83 7.76
N SER A 141 -5.50 7.84 9.05
CA SER A 141 -5.53 6.63 9.86
C SER A 141 -6.57 5.61 9.40
N ALA A 142 -7.75 6.06 8.95
CA ALA A 142 -8.74 5.16 8.38
C ALA A 142 -8.29 4.59 7.03
N LEU A 143 -7.56 5.37 6.23
CA LEU A 143 -6.95 4.90 4.99
C LEU A 143 -5.92 3.79 5.26
N ALA A 144 -5.08 3.96 6.28
CA ALA A 144 -4.07 2.97 6.69
C ALA A 144 -4.66 1.63 7.18
N LEU A 145 -5.97 1.57 7.42
CA LEU A 145 -6.70 0.36 7.82
C LEU A 145 -7.30 -0.40 6.64
N MET A 146 -7.04 0.03 5.41
CA MET A 146 -7.41 -0.73 4.21
C MET A 146 -6.99 -2.20 4.36
N PRO A 147 -7.88 -3.17 4.08
CA PRO A 147 -7.49 -4.56 3.96
C PRO A 147 -6.30 -4.75 3.02
N ARG A 148 -5.31 -5.54 3.43
CA ARG A 148 -4.10 -5.83 2.63
C ARG A 148 -4.42 -6.67 1.40
N THR A 149 -5.47 -7.48 1.49
CA THR A 149 -6.00 -8.27 0.39
C THR A 149 -7.28 -7.61 -0.13
N LEU A 150 -7.38 -7.47 -1.44
CA LEU A 150 -8.58 -6.96 -2.13
C LEU A 150 -9.55 -8.10 -2.47
N GLY A 151 -10.80 -7.76 -2.77
CA GLY A 151 -11.77 -8.75 -3.24
C GLY A 151 -11.34 -9.36 -4.59
N PRO A 152 -11.93 -10.48 -5.03
CA PRO A 152 -11.67 -11.01 -6.37
C PRO A 152 -12.09 -10.00 -7.45
N VAL A 153 -11.50 -10.13 -8.64
CA VAL A 153 -11.85 -9.33 -9.84
C VAL A 153 -13.37 -9.34 -10.05
N GLY A 154 -13.96 -8.17 -10.26
CA GLY A 154 -15.40 -8.00 -10.47
C GLY A 154 -16.24 -8.02 -9.19
N SER A 155 -15.62 -8.04 -8.00
CA SER A 155 -16.37 -8.03 -6.74
C SER A 155 -17.05 -6.68 -6.50
N GLN A 156 -18.29 -6.71 -6.00
CA GLN A 156 -19.00 -5.49 -5.60
C GLN A 156 -18.26 -4.71 -4.51
N ALA A 157 -17.47 -5.40 -3.68
CA ALA A 157 -16.67 -4.78 -2.63
C ALA A 157 -15.57 -3.87 -3.21
N ASN A 158 -14.87 -4.31 -4.26
CA ASN A 158 -13.88 -3.50 -4.97
C ASN A 158 -14.53 -2.32 -5.67
N THR A 159 -15.65 -2.52 -6.37
CA THR A 159 -16.42 -1.43 -6.99
C THR A 159 -16.81 -0.36 -5.99
N ASN A 160 -17.38 -0.76 -4.85
CA ASN A 160 -17.74 0.17 -3.79
C ASN A 160 -16.50 0.88 -3.18
N ALA A 161 -15.35 0.21 -3.11
CA ALA A 161 -14.12 0.80 -2.59
C ALA A 161 -13.62 1.90 -3.52
N ILE A 162 -13.61 1.64 -4.84
CA ILE A 162 -13.29 2.62 -5.87
C ILE A 162 -14.21 3.84 -5.76
N GLU A 163 -15.52 3.64 -5.67
CA GLU A 163 -16.49 4.73 -5.53
C GLU A 163 -16.23 5.58 -4.27
N VAL A 164 -15.99 4.93 -3.12
CA VAL A 164 -15.70 5.63 -1.86
C VAL A 164 -14.42 6.44 -1.94
N LEU A 165 -13.35 5.86 -2.46
CA LEU A 165 -12.07 6.55 -2.59
C LEU A 165 -12.18 7.74 -3.55
N THR A 166 -12.87 7.55 -4.68
CA THR A 166 -13.07 8.61 -5.68
C THR A 166 -13.90 9.76 -5.11
N ALA A 167 -15.00 9.46 -4.39
CA ALA A 167 -15.89 10.47 -3.83
C ALA A 167 -15.31 11.26 -2.65
N ASN A 168 -14.36 10.68 -1.92
CA ASN A 168 -13.71 11.33 -0.76
C ASN A 168 -12.33 11.90 -1.08
N ARG A 169 -11.92 11.84 -2.35
CA ARG A 169 -10.70 12.45 -2.83
C ARG A 169 -10.94 13.94 -3.09
N PRO A 170 -10.15 14.85 -2.50
CA PRO A 170 -10.14 16.25 -2.93
C PRO A 170 -9.45 16.33 -4.30
N GLU A 171 -10.04 17.08 -5.22
CA GLU A 171 -9.58 17.15 -6.63
C GLU A 171 -8.11 17.54 -6.79
N GLN A 172 -7.54 18.27 -5.83
CA GLN A 172 -6.18 18.78 -5.85
C GLN A 172 -5.40 18.40 -4.58
N ASP A 173 -5.69 17.23 -4.00
CA ASP A 173 -4.96 16.76 -2.82
C ASP A 173 -3.57 16.21 -3.18
N THR A 174 -2.55 17.05 -3.06
CA THR A 174 -1.13 16.67 -3.18
C THR A 174 -0.56 16.16 -1.86
N THR A 175 -1.34 16.14 -0.77
CA THR A 175 -0.85 15.63 0.52
C THR A 175 -0.55 14.13 0.46
N ASP A 176 0.19 13.62 1.45
CA ASP A 176 0.44 12.19 1.63
C ASP A 176 -0.84 11.34 1.58
N ARG A 177 -1.94 11.88 2.11
CA ARG A 177 -3.24 11.22 2.07
C ARG A 177 -3.76 11.13 0.64
N GLY A 178 -3.68 12.22 -0.12
CA GLY A 178 -4.03 12.25 -1.53
C GLY A 178 -3.23 11.24 -2.34
N ARG A 179 -1.91 11.15 -2.08
CA ARG A 179 -1.01 10.14 -2.69
C ARG A 179 -1.45 8.71 -2.36
N GLN A 180 -1.66 8.39 -1.08
CA GLN A 180 -2.10 7.05 -0.65
C GLN A 180 -3.45 6.65 -1.27
N VAL A 181 -4.40 7.58 -1.38
CA VAL A 181 -5.68 7.32 -2.09
C VAL A 181 -5.43 7.00 -3.55
N THR A 182 -4.54 7.73 -4.23
CA THR A 182 -4.15 7.46 -5.62
C THR A 182 -3.54 6.09 -5.79
N GLU A 183 -2.54 5.74 -4.98
CA GLU A 183 -1.88 4.41 -5.02
C GLU A 183 -2.89 3.28 -4.87
N LEU A 184 -3.88 3.49 -4.01
CA LEU A 184 -4.92 2.51 -3.75
C LEU A 184 -5.89 2.37 -4.92
N LEU A 185 -6.27 3.49 -5.54
CA LEU A 185 -7.08 3.49 -6.76
C LEU A 185 -6.34 2.80 -7.91
N VAL A 186 -5.04 3.07 -8.09
CA VAL A 186 -4.19 2.38 -9.08
C VAL A 186 -4.26 0.86 -8.89
N LYS A 187 -4.02 0.36 -7.67
CA LYS A 187 -4.10 -1.09 -7.38
C LYS A 187 -5.49 -1.68 -7.65
N LEU A 188 -6.55 -0.95 -7.29
CA LEU A 188 -7.93 -1.40 -7.53
C LEU A 188 -8.27 -1.41 -9.02
N TYR A 189 -7.86 -0.39 -9.79
CA TYR A 189 -8.12 -0.35 -11.23
C TYR A 189 -7.31 -1.39 -12.00
N GLU A 190 -6.07 -1.64 -11.60
CA GLU A 190 -5.25 -2.74 -12.13
C GLU A 190 -5.92 -4.09 -11.89
N LEU A 191 -6.35 -4.36 -10.66
CA LEU A 191 -7.03 -5.60 -10.32
C LEU A 191 -8.34 -5.79 -11.08
N GLU A 192 -9.12 -4.72 -11.25
CA GLU A 192 -10.41 -4.74 -11.94
C GLU A 192 -10.30 -4.68 -13.48
N GLY A 193 -9.09 -4.58 -14.04
CA GLY A 193 -8.88 -4.47 -15.48
C GLY A 193 -9.45 -3.18 -16.08
N ARG A 194 -9.47 -2.09 -15.31
CA ARG A 194 -9.99 -0.77 -15.70
C ARG A 194 -8.87 0.11 -16.24
N GLU A 195 -8.45 -0.20 -17.46
CA GLU A 195 -7.23 0.35 -18.08
C GLU A 195 -7.22 1.87 -18.19
N GLU A 196 -8.33 2.49 -18.62
CA GLU A 196 -8.42 3.96 -18.77
C GLU A 196 -8.36 4.71 -17.43
N GLU A 197 -8.99 4.17 -16.40
CA GLU A 197 -8.94 4.71 -15.04
C GLU A 197 -7.57 4.50 -14.40
N LEU A 198 -7.00 3.31 -14.55
CA LEU A 198 -5.64 2.98 -14.13
C LEU A 198 -4.66 3.98 -14.71
N ALA A 199 -4.75 4.21 -16.02
CA ALA A 199 -3.91 5.13 -16.75
C ALA A 199 -3.94 6.54 -16.17
N ARG A 200 -5.15 7.07 -15.95
CA ARG A 200 -5.37 8.40 -15.38
C ARG A 200 -4.82 8.53 -13.96
N GLU A 201 -5.08 7.55 -13.10
CA GLU A 201 -4.61 7.59 -11.71
C GLU A 201 -3.10 7.39 -11.60
N ALA A 202 -2.51 6.54 -12.41
CA ALA A 202 -1.07 6.35 -12.43
C ALA A 202 -0.36 7.63 -12.90
N ALA A 203 -0.89 8.31 -13.92
CA ALA A 203 -0.36 9.60 -14.36
C ALA A 203 -0.47 10.67 -13.26
N ARG A 204 -1.59 10.67 -12.51
CA ARG A 204 -1.79 11.56 -11.36
C ARG A 204 -0.80 11.26 -10.23
N LEU A 205 -0.58 9.98 -9.89
CA LEU A 205 0.37 9.56 -8.88
C LEU A 205 1.78 10.04 -9.23
N ALA A 206 2.19 9.84 -10.47
CA ALA A 206 3.47 10.35 -10.94
C ALA A 206 3.56 11.88 -10.81
N GLY A 207 2.50 12.61 -11.19
CA GLY A 207 2.43 14.07 -11.00
C GLY A 207 2.62 14.50 -9.54
N THR A 208 1.99 13.80 -8.58
CA THR A 208 2.15 14.11 -7.15
C THR A 208 3.56 13.85 -6.62
N LEU A 209 4.25 12.83 -7.14
CA LEU A 209 5.64 12.53 -6.78
C LEU A 209 6.62 13.57 -7.31
N MET A 210 6.25 14.30 -8.36
CA MET A 210 7.04 15.42 -8.90
C MET A 210 6.84 16.71 -8.10
N ALA A 211 5.61 16.95 -7.60
CA ALA A 211 5.28 18.18 -6.90
C ALA A 211 5.75 18.20 -5.43
N GLY A 212 5.90 17.01 -4.82
CA GLY A 212 6.18 16.85 -3.39
C GLY A 212 7.51 17.40 -2.87
N ASP A 213 8.46 17.71 -3.76
CA ASP A 213 9.78 18.25 -3.36
C ASP A 213 9.81 19.80 -3.28
N SER A 214 8.69 20.47 -3.59
CA SER A 214 8.67 21.93 -3.74
C SER A 214 8.31 22.71 -2.47
N ASP A 215 7.73 22.07 -1.44
CA ASP A 215 7.00 22.76 -0.37
C ASP A 215 7.52 22.50 1.07
N GLU A 216 8.60 21.75 1.25
CA GLU A 216 9.25 21.65 2.57
C GLU A 216 10.32 22.74 2.73
N ASP A 217 10.07 23.63 3.68
CA ASP A 217 10.93 24.71 4.18
C ASP A 217 11.11 25.91 3.26
N ALA A 218 10.12 26.81 3.26
CA ALA A 218 10.42 28.24 3.17
C ALA A 218 11.25 28.61 4.42
N PRO A 219 12.56 28.86 4.31
CA PRO A 219 13.34 29.32 5.43
C PRO A 219 12.97 30.78 5.69
N ASP A 220 12.73 31.06 6.97
CA ASP A 220 12.94 32.34 7.62
C ASP A 220 14.06 33.15 6.92
N GLU A 221 13.79 34.44 6.66
CA GLU A 221 14.61 35.37 5.86
C GLU A 221 16.10 35.34 6.27
N GLY A 222 16.91 34.51 5.59
CA GLY A 222 18.28 34.25 6.04
C GLY A 222 19.21 33.79 4.94
N THR A 223 19.64 34.74 4.09
CA THR A 223 20.74 34.67 3.10
C THR A 223 20.60 33.66 1.94
N PRO A 224 20.67 34.13 0.67
CA PRO A 224 20.65 33.26 -0.50
C PRO A 224 21.99 32.55 -0.63
N ASP A 225 22.04 31.27 -0.23
CA ASP A 225 23.12 30.38 -0.65
C ASP A 225 22.68 29.72 -1.97
N GLU A 226 23.05 30.36 -3.09
CA GLU A 226 22.96 29.77 -4.43
C GLU A 226 23.91 28.58 -4.49
N THR A 227 23.41 27.34 -4.33
CA THR A 227 23.87 26.12 -5.05
C THR A 227 23.33 24.79 -4.52
N THR A 228 22.42 24.74 -3.54
CA THR A 228 21.85 23.43 -3.15
C THR A 228 20.89 22.93 -4.25
N PRO A 229 21.22 21.84 -4.98
CA PRO A 229 20.29 21.27 -5.94
C PRO A 229 18.99 20.88 -5.22
N ALA A 230 17.86 21.09 -5.89
CA ALA A 230 16.54 20.72 -5.37
C ALA A 230 16.59 19.29 -4.82
N PRO A 231 15.91 19.00 -3.69
CA PRO A 231 15.85 17.64 -3.16
C PRO A 231 15.30 16.74 -4.26
N VAL A 232 16.16 15.85 -4.75
CA VAL A 232 15.80 14.83 -5.70
C VAL A 232 14.88 13.89 -4.92
N GLY A 233 13.56 14.03 -5.09
CA GLY A 233 12.60 13.12 -4.48
C GLY A 233 12.93 11.68 -4.81
N ASP A 234 12.42 10.75 -4.01
CA ASP A 234 12.76 9.32 -4.08
C ASP A 234 12.63 8.75 -5.51
N LEU A 235 13.76 8.73 -6.24
CA LEU A 235 13.85 8.28 -7.63
C LEU A 235 13.41 6.82 -7.75
N ALA A 236 13.64 6.01 -6.73
CA ALA A 236 13.20 4.61 -6.73
C ALA A 236 11.67 4.52 -6.67
N ALA A 237 11.01 5.37 -5.87
CA ALA A 237 9.55 5.45 -5.84
C ALA A 237 8.96 5.92 -7.18
N ARG A 238 9.58 6.93 -7.82
CA ARG A 238 9.18 7.44 -9.14
C ARG A 238 9.36 6.38 -10.23
N LEU A 239 10.47 5.65 -10.20
CA LEU A 239 10.76 4.58 -11.14
C LEU A 239 9.75 3.43 -11.01
N LYS A 240 9.41 3.07 -9.76
CA LYS A 240 8.36 2.08 -9.47
C LYS A 240 6.97 2.52 -9.95
N ALA A 241 6.61 3.79 -9.78
CA ALA A 241 5.37 4.32 -10.34
C ALA A 241 5.37 4.26 -11.87
N THR A 242 6.54 4.46 -12.50
CA THR A 242 6.68 4.39 -13.94
C THR A 242 6.59 2.96 -14.47
N GLU A 243 7.08 1.96 -13.73
CA GLU A 243 6.87 0.55 -14.07
C GLU A 243 5.38 0.22 -14.24
N THR A 244 4.53 0.72 -13.34
CA THR A 244 3.07 0.57 -13.47
C THR A 244 2.52 1.26 -14.73
N LEU A 245 3.03 2.44 -15.09
CA LEU A 245 2.65 3.12 -16.33
C LEU A 245 3.06 2.31 -17.58
N VAL A 246 4.25 1.74 -17.61
CA VAL A 246 4.70 0.96 -18.79
C VAL A 246 3.77 -0.22 -19.10
N GLY A 247 3.16 -0.82 -18.07
CA GLY A 247 2.19 -1.92 -18.23
C GLY A 247 0.75 -1.47 -18.51
N ALA A 248 0.40 -0.20 -18.28
CA ALA A 248 -0.97 0.29 -18.39
C ALA A 248 -1.26 0.88 -19.80
N PRO A 249 -2.33 0.45 -20.48
CA PRO A 249 -2.67 0.95 -21.81
C PRO A 249 -2.83 2.46 -21.87
N GLY A 250 -2.29 3.07 -22.94
CA GLY A 250 -2.35 4.51 -23.16
C GLY A 250 -1.43 5.37 -22.29
N THR A 251 -0.60 4.79 -21.40
CA THR A 251 0.28 5.59 -20.52
C THR A 251 1.77 5.56 -20.85
N ALA A 252 2.16 4.79 -21.87
CA ALA A 252 3.56 4.67 -22.28
C ALA A 252 4.21 6.03 -22.59
N ALA A 253 3.48 6.99 -23.16
CA ALA A 253 3.99 8.34 -23.43
C ALA A 253 4.38 9.09 -22.15
N ARG A 254 3.55 8.99 -21.11
CA ARG A 254 3.84 9.60 -19.81
C ARG A 254 5.02 8.92 -19.12
N ALA A 255 5.12 7.59 -19.24
CA ALA A 255 6.27 6.85 -18.72
C ALA A 255 7.59 7.31 -19.37
N VAL A 256 7.60 7.53 -20.69
CA VAL A 256 8.76 8.07 -21.41
C VAL A 256 9.15 9.44 -20.86
N GLU A 257 8.18 10.37 -20.76
CA GLU A 257 8.43 11.73 -20.27
C GLU A 257 9.05 11.75 -18.87
N LEU A 258 8.51 10.95 -17.94
CA LEU A 258 8.98 10.87 -16.55
C LEU A 258 10.41 10.30 -16.46
N ILE A 259 10.71 9.24 -17.20
CA ILE A 259 12.04 8.64 -17.16
C ILE A 259 13.05 9.57 -17.82
N GLU A 260 12.72 10.21 -18.94
CA GLU A 260 13.62 11.12 -19.65
C GLU A 260 13.92 12.38 -18.84
N GLN A 261 12.94 12.91 -18.09
CA GLN A 261 13.13 14.05 -17.20
C GLN A 261 14.16 13.77 -16.10
N ASP A 262 14.13 12.58 -15.52
CA ASP A 262 14.99 12.19 -14.40
C ASP A 262 16.22 11.37 -14.85
N LEU A 263 16.45 11.21 -16.17
CA LEU A 263 17.42 10.24 -16.70
C LEU A 263 18.84 10.49 -16.19
N ASP A 264 19.26 11.75 -16.16
CA ASP A 264 20.59 12.16 -15.72
C ASP A 264 20.76 12.11 -14.19
N ALA A 265 19.66 11.97 -13.45
CA ALA A 265 19.66 11.86 -11.99
C ALA A 265 19.69 10.40 -11.50
N TYR A 266 19.39 9.41 -12.37
CA TYR A 266 19.48 8.01 -11.98
C TYR A 266 20.94 7.56 -11.82
N GLU A 267 21.27 7.15 -10.60
CA GLU A 267 22.54 6.52 -10.27
C GLU A 267 22.70 5.13 -10.92
N ALA A 268 23.92 4.62 -10.93
CA ALA A 268 24.25 3.33 -11.55
C ALA A 268 23.43 2.12 -11.05
N GLU A 269 22.86 2.22 -9.85
CA GLU A 269 21.96 1.20 -9.28
C GLU A 269 20.57 1.19 -9.94
N LEU A 270 20.00 2.37 -10.24
CA LEU A 270 18.64 2.52 -10.78
C LEU A 270 18.61 2.68 -12.30
N LEU A 271 19.70 3.17 -12.89
CA LEU A 271 19.81 3.46 -14.32
C LEU A 271 19.51 2.24 -15.23
N PRO A 272 19.94 1.00 -14.92
CA PRO A 272 19.59 -0.18 -15.74
C PRO A 272 18.07 -0.39 -15.82
N GLN A 273 17.38 -0.26 -14.69
CA GLN A 273 15.92 -0.40 -14.62
C GLN A 273 15.22 0.75 -15.35
N ALA A 274 15.69 1.99 -15.19
CA ALA A 274 15.19 3.15 -15.93
C ALA A 274 15.30 2.98 -17.44
N LEU A 275 16.47 2.58 -17.95
CA LEU A 275 16.67 2.33 -19.38
C LEU A 275 15.82 1.16 -19.90
N LEU A 276 15.69 0.08 -19.13
CA LEU A 276 14.81 -1.05 -19.47
C LEU A 276 13.35 -0.58 -19.59
N LEU A 277 12.84 0.17 -18.61
CA LEU A 277 11.48 0.69 -18.62
C LEU A 277 11.25 1.70 -19.75
N LEU A 278 12.22 2.58 -20.03
CA LEU A 278 12.17 3.52 -21.14
C LEU A 278 12.09 2.78 -22.49
N GLY A 279 12.89 1.73 -22.65
CA GLY A 279 12.83 0.87 -23.83
C GLY A 279 11.47 0.18 -23.99
N LYS A 280 10.93 -0.38 -22.91
CA LYS A 280 9.60 -1.02 -22.91
C LYS A 280 8.51 -0.01 -23.27
N ALA A 281 8.51 1.18 -22.68
CA ALA A 281 7.55 2.24 -22.96
C ALA A 281 7.57 2.67 -24.43
N LYS A 282 8.77 2.93 -24.99
CA LYS A 282 8.90 3.31 -26.41
C LYS A 282 8.44 2.22 -27.36
N ARG A 283 8.68 0.95 -27.03
CA ARG A 283 8.14 -0.15 -27.83
C ARG A 283 6.61 -0.21 -27.77
N THR A 284 6.01 -0.07 -26.59
CA THR A 284 4.55 -0.02 -26.44
C THR A 284 3.94 1.11 -27.27
N LEU A 285 4.60 2.29 -27.33
CA LEU A 285 4.17 3.36 -28.23
C LEU A 285 4.27 2.97 -29.71
N ALA A 286 5.32 2.22 -30.08
CA ALA A 286 5.49 1.76 -31.46
C ALA A 286 4.38 0.80 -31.91
N ASP A 287 3.82 0.00 -30.99
CA ASP A 287 2.71 -0.92 -31.28
C ASP A 287 1.40 -0.18 -31.66
N HIS A 288 1.32 1.12 -31.39
CA HIS A 288 0.18 2.00 -31.70
C HIS A 288 0.51 3.08 -32.73
N ALA A 289 1.74 3.13 -33.24
CA ALA A 289 2.17 4.07 -34.26
C ALA A 289 2.24 3.39 -35.63
N ASP A 290 2.35 4.18 -36.70
CA ASP A 290 2.45 3.69 -38.07
C ASP A 290 3.72 4.17 -38.77
N GLY A 291 4.15 3.41 -39.78
CA GLY A 291 5.20 3.81 -40.73
C GLY A 291 6.52 4.21 -40.07
N ASP A 292 7.01 5.41 -40.39
CA ASP A 292 8.31 5.90 -39.95
C ASP A 292 8.36 6.20 -38.44
N GLU A 293 7.23 6.58 -37.84
CA GLU A 293 7.14 6.84 -36.40
C GLU A 293 7.32 5.56 -35.58
N ALA A 294 6.58 4.50 -35.93
CA ALA A 294 6.72 3.19 -35.30
C ALA A 294 8.16 2.68 -35.40
N ARG A 295 8.78 2.83 -36.58
CA ARG A 295 10.18 2.47 -36.80
C ARG A 295 11.13 3.27 -35.93
N ALA A 296 10.94 4.59 -35.80
CA ALA A 296 11.78 5.45 -34.97
C ALA A 296 11.68 5.07 -33.48
N LEU A 297 10.47 4.80 -32.99
CA LEU A 297 10.22 4.34 -31.63
C LEU A 297 10.86 2.97 -31.35
N LEU A 298 10.76 2.02 -32.29
CA LEU A 298 11.44 0.72 -32.19
C LEU A 298 12.96 0.87 -32.13
N LEU A 299 13.55 1.74 -32.95
CA LEU A 299 14.99 1.99 -32.92
C LEU A 299 15.42 2.60 -31.58
N ALA A 300 14.69 3.59 -31.08
CA ALA A 300 14.97 4.19 -29.78
C ALA A 300 14.82 3.17 -28.63
N ALA A 301 13.80 2.31 -28.67
CA ALA A 301 13.64 1.22 -27.72
C ALA A 301 14.82 0.25 -27.75
N GLY A 302 15.24 -0.18 -28.94
CA GLY A 302 16.39 -1.06 -29.14
C GLY A 302 17.69 -0.46 -28.61
N VAL A 303 17.92 0.84 -28.80
CA VAL A 303 19.10 1.54 -28.26
C VAL A 303 19.12 1.49 -26.73
N ASN A 304 17.99 1.79 -26.08
CA ASN A 304 17.90 1.74 -24.61
C ASN A 304 18.16 0.32 -24.07
N PHE A 305 17.56 -0.70 -24.69
CA PHE A 305 17.82 -2.09 -24.29
C PHE A 305 19.29 -2.48 -24.47
N MET A 306 19.91 -2.11 -25.59
CA MET A 306 21.31 -2.40 -25.83
C MET A 306 22.25 -1.62 -24.91
N ALA A 307 21.87 -0.41 -24.46
CA ALA A 307 22.60 0.34 -23.45
C ALA A 307 22.65 -0.42 -22.12
N VAL A 308 21.53 -1.02 -21.69
CA VAL A 308 21.51 -1.91 -20.50
C VAL A 308 22.50 -3.06 -20.67
N VAL A 309 22.43 -3.77 -21.81
CA VAL A 309 23.30 -4.94 -22.06
C VAL A 309 24.78 -4.56 -22.16
N ALA A 310 25.09 -3.41 -22.76
CA ALA A 310 26.47 -3.00 -23.02
C ALA A 310 27.17 -2.45 -21.76
N HIS A 311 26.43 -1.74 -20.90
CA HIS A 311 27.02 -1.06 -19.74
C HIS A 311 26.74 -1.77 -18.41
N PHE A 312 25.73 -2.64 -18.37
CA PHE A 312 25.23 -3.26 -17.14
C PHE A 312 25.00 -4.76 -17.32
N SER A 313 25.90 -5.47 -18.02
CA SER A 313 25.76 -6.89 -18.38
C SER A 313 25.53 -7.84 -17.20
N GLU A 314 25.95 -7.46 -16.00
CA GLU A 314 25.85 -8.29 -14.79
C GLU A 314 24.57 -8.06 -13.99
N THR A 315 23.72 -7.11 -14.39
CA THR A 315 22.47 -6.83 -13.67
C THR A 315 21.33 -7.76 -14.08
N THR A 316 20.31 -7.86 -13.24
CA THR A 316 19.12 -8.69 -13.49
C THR A 316 18.35 -8.26 -14.74
N GLU A 317 18.42 -6.97 -15.08
CA GLU A 317 17.74 -6.34 -16.21
C GLU A 317 18.37 -6.71 -17.54
N ALA A 318 19.67 -7.04 -17.58
CA ALA A 318 20.41 -7.26 -18.83
C ALA A 318 19.87 -8.44 -19.64
N ALA A 319 19.42 -9.51 -18.97
CA ALA A 319 18.81 -10.66 -19.62
C ALA A 319 17.48 -10.31 -20.31
N GLU A 320 16.64 -9.52 -19.62
CA GLU A 320 15.36 -9.06 -20.17
C GLU A 320 15.57 -8.02 -21.27
N ALA A 321 16.48 -7.07 -21.09
CA ALA A 321 16.83 -6.08 -22.09
C ALA A 321 17.31 -6.75 -23.39
N LEU A 322 18.19 -7.75 -23.32
CA LEU A 322 18.66 -8.45 -24.51
C LEU A 322 17.54 -9.24 -25.21
N PHE A 323 16.63 -9.84 -24.45
CA PHE A 323 15.45 -10.50 -25.00
C PHE A 323 14.52 -9.50 -25.70
N GLU A 324 14.26 -8.34 -25.10
CA GLU A 324 13.42 -7.30 -25.69
C GLU A 324 14.09 -6.62 -26.90
N ALA A 325 15.41 -6.48 -26.92
CA ALA A 325 16.17 -6.04 -28.09
C ALA A 325 16.05 -7.04 -29.28
N ALA A 326 15.97 -8.34 -28.99
CA ALA A 326 15.71 -9.35 -30.01
C ALA A 326 14.30 -9.19 -30.61
N ARG A 327 13.29 -8.92 -29.77
CA ARG A 327 11.92 -8.64 -30.22
C ARG A 327 11.84 -7.38 -31.09
N VAL A 328 12.55 -6.31 -30.70
CA VAL A 328 12.66 -5.09 -31.52
C VAL A 328 13.28 -5.39 -32.89
N ASN A 329 14.36 -6.18 -32.95
CA ASN A 329 14.97 -6.57 -34.22
C ASN A 329 14.03 -7.40 -35.09
N ALA A 330 13.25 -8.32 -34.49
CA ALA A 330 12.25 -9.08 -35.22
C ALA A 330 11.16 -8.18 -35.81
N ALA A 331 10.64 -7.24 -35.01
CA ALA A 331 9.64 -6.26 -35.46
C ALA A 331 10.16 -5.35 -36.59
N LEU A 332 11.46 -5.04 -36.60
CA LEU A 332 12.12 -4.30 -37.66
C LEU A 332 12.46 -5.15 -38.91
N GLY A 333 12.15 -6.45 -38.93
CA GLY A 333 12.49 -7.37 -40.02
C GLY A 333 13.95 -7.83 -40.04
N ASN A 334 14.72 -7.55 -38.99
CA ASN A 334 16.12 -7.95 -38.85
C ASN A 334 16.24 -9.37 -38.27
N THR A 335 15.67 -10.37 -38.95
CA THR A 335 15.54 -11.77 -38.49
C THR A 335 16.86 -12.36 -37.99
N ARG A 336 17.97 -12.13 -38.71
CA ARG A 336 19.30 -12.62 -38.31
C ARG A 336 19.75 -12.05 -36.98
N ALA A 337 19.59 -10.74 -36.78
CA ALA A 337 20.00 -10.08 -35.54
C ALA A 337 19.11 -10.52 -34.36
N ALA A 338 17.80 -10.69 -34.59
CA ALA A 338 16.88 -11.23 -33.60
C ALA A 338 17.29 -12.63 -33.13
N ARG A 339 17.56 -13.56 -34.07
CA ARG A 339 18.03 -14.92 -33.75
C ARG A 339 19.32 -14.90 -32.92
N GLN A 340 20.31 -14.10 -33.35
CA GLN A 340 21.58 -13.96 -32.62
C GLN A 340 21.38 -13.43 -31.20
N ALA A 341 20.51 -12.45 -31.00
CA ALA A 341 20.20 -11.92 -29.69
C ALA A 341 19.49 -12.97 -28.81
N TYR A 342 18.51 -13.71 -29.32
CA TYR A 342 17.87 -14.81 -28.57
C TYR A 342 18.86 -15.92 -28.17
N ASP A 343 19.74 -16.35 -29.07
CA ASP A 343 20.79 -17.32 -28.75
C ASP A 343 21.77 -16.78 -27.71
N ALA A 344 22.08 -15.48 -27.76
CA ALA A 344 22.89 -14.82 -26.73
C ALA A 344 22.20 -14.80 -25.36
N VAL A 345 20.87 -14.58 -25.30
CA VAL A 345 20.12 -14.70 -24.03
C VAL A 345 20.26 -16.11 -23.45
N ARG A 346 20.05 -17.15 -24.27
CA ARG A 346 20.11 -18.56 -23.84
C ARG A 346 21.49 -18.97 -23.33
N SER A 347 22.53 -18.49 -23.99
CA SER A 347 23.91 -18.89 -23.69
C SER A 347 24.53 -18.10 -22.53
N ARG A 348 24.20 -16.81 -22.40
CA ARG A 348 24.79 -15.93 -21.37
C ARG A 348 24.00 -15.93 -20.06
N TYR A 349 22.67 -16.06 -20.13
CA TYR A 349 21.78 -15.96 -18.99
C TYR A 349 20.99 -17.25 -18.78
N THR A 350 21.69 -18.39 -18.72
CA THR A 350 21.10 -19.74 -18.71
C THR A 350 20.04 -19.95 -17.64
N ASP A 351 20.21 -19.32 -16.48
CA ASP A 351 19.31 -19.48 -15.32
C ASP A 351 18.17 -18.45 -15.29
N SER A 352 18.14 -17.52 -16.25
CA SER A 352 17.10 -16.50 -16.35
C SER A 352 15.81 -17.08 -16.97
N PRO A 353 14.61 -16.67 -16.50
CA PRO A 353 13.35 -16.99 -17.18
C PRO A 353 13.34 -16.54 -18.66
N MET A 354 14.16 -15.53 -19.01
CA MET A 354 14.28 -15.04 -20.38
C MET A 354 14.97 -16.04 -21.32
N ALA A 355 15.86 -16.90 -20.82
CA ALA A 355 16.49 -17.95 -21.64
C ALA A 355 15.46 -18.96 -22.15
N LYS A 356 14.49 -19.33 -21.31
CA LYS A 356 13.39 -20.20 -21.73
C LYS A 356 12.52 -19.53 -22.80
N ARG A 357 12.11 -18.27 -22.57
CA ARG A 357 11.32 -17.49 -23.55
C ARG A 357 12.06 -17.30 -24.88
N ALA A 358 13.37 -17.09 -24.83
CA ALA A 358 14.21 -16.98 -26.03
C ALA A 358 14.26 -18.30 -26.83
N ALA A 359 14.32 -19.45 -26.16
CA ALA A 359 14.26 -20.75 -26.83
C ALA A 359 12.91 -21.00 -27.51
N GLU A 360 11.81 -20.60 -26.87
CA GLU A 360 10.46 -20.67 -27.44
C GLU A 360 10.34 -19.78 -28.69
N ALA A 361 10.84 -18.54 -28.62
CA ALA A 361 10.82 -17.61 -29.74
C ALA A 361 11.65 -18.12 -30.95
N LEU A 362 12.83 -18.70 -30.72
CA LEU A 362 13.64 -19.29 -31.80
C LEU A 362 12.91 -20.46 -32.49
N ALA A 363 12.28 -21.34 -31.71
CA ALA A 363 11.52 -22.46 -32.25
C ALA A 363 10.28 -22.01 -33.05
N GLU A 364 9.72 -20.84 -32.74
CA GLU A 364 8.66 -20.22 -33.52
C GLU A 364 9.19 -19.65 -34.84
N MET A 365 10.33 -18.95 -34.81
CA MET A 365 10.98 -18.42 -36.02
C MET A 365 11.38 -19.52 -37.01
N ASP A 366 11.79 -20.70 -36.53
CA ASP A 366 12.13 -21.86 -37.38
C ASP A 366 10.94 -22.46 -38.12
N LYS A 367 9.69 -22.16 -37.71
CA LYS A 367 8.48 -22.66 -38.38
C LYS A 367 8.03 -21.74 -39.52
N THR A 368 8.46 -20.49 -39.50
CA THR A 368 8.08 -19.46 -40.49
C THR A 368 9.05 -19.37 -41.66
N ASP A 369 10.25 -19.93 -41.53
CA ASP A 369 11.24 -20.09 -42.60
C ASP A 369 10.97 -21.38 -43.41
#